data_AF-A0A967FVQ6-F1
#
_entry.id   AF-A0A967FVQ6-F1
#
_cell.length_a   1.000
_cell.length_b   1.000
_cell.length_c   1.000
_cell.angle_alpha   90.00
_cell.angle_beta   90.00
_cell.angle_gamma   90.00
#
_symmetry.space_group_name_H-M   'P 1'
#
loop_
_entity.id
_entity.type
_entity.pdbx_description
1 polymer ?
#
loop_
_entity_poly.entity_id
_entity_poly.type
_entity_poly.pdbx_seq_one_letter_code
_entity_poly.pdbx_strand_id
1 'polypeptide(L)'
;MLPGIAGLIVAGSAASATLTLDGKPTQGALLIGRTEPGTRVTVDGDTVRVSEGGVFLVGFGRDAPATAKLEALFPDGSREQRELRVAQRSYDVQRIDGLPPRKVTPSEEDMVRIRKEIALVKKARSRDDAREDFLAGFRWPLKGRISGVYGSQRILNGKPRRPHFGVDIAAPVGTLVHSPADGLVTLTHEDMFFSGGTLIIDHGHGLSSTFIHLNAILVKEGDRVRQGDPIAEVGATGRVSGPHLDWRMNLLGNRLDPQLLVGPMVP
;
A
#
# COMPACT_ATOMS: atom_id res chain seq x y z
N MET A 1 -11.68 14.91 72.85
CA MET A 1 -12.16 15.39 71.54
C MET A 1 -10.95 15.60 70.66
N LEU A 2 -10.73 14.72 69.67
CA LEU A 2 -9.65 14.80 68.68
C LEU A 2 -10.29 15.15 67.33
N PRO A 3 -9.83 16.18 66.60
CA PRO A 3 -10.37 16.49 65.29
C PRO A 3 -9.71 15.60 64.23
N GLY A 4 -10.54 14.85 63.50
CA GLY A 4 -10.12 14.06 62.35
C GLY A 4 -9.82 14.97 61.16
N ILE A 5 -8.63 14.84 60.60
CA ILE A 5 -8.22 15.50 59.35
C ILE A 5 -8.81 14.68 58.19
N ALA A 6 -9.83 15.24 57.53
CA ALA A 6 -10.35 14.71 56.29
C ALA A 6 -9.40 15.07 55.14
N GLY A 7 -8.65 14.08 54.66
CA GLY A 7 -7.82 14.21 53.46
C GLY A 7 -8.68 14.33 52.21
N LEU A 8 -8.61 15.48 51.55
CA LEU A 8 -9.21 15.72 50.25
C LEU A 8 -8.40 14.95 49.19
N ILE A 9 -8.93 13.82 48.71
CA ILE A 9 -8.37 13.12 47.56
C ILE A 9 -8.73 13.95 46.31
N VAL A 10 -7.75 14.70 45.81
CA VAL A 10 -7.85 15.32 44.48
C VAL A 10 -7.59 14.21 43.46
N ALA A 11 -8.66 13.67 42.89
CA ALA A 11 -8.58 12.81 41.71
C ALA A 11 -8.15 13.69 40.53
N GLY A 12 -6.87 13.65 40.18
CA GLY A 12 -6.38 14.25 38.95
C GLY A 12 -7.06 13.58 37.76
N SER A 13 -7.74 14.35 36.91
CA SER A 13 -8.25 13.83 35.64
C SER A 13 -7.06 13.45 34.78
N ALA A 14 -6.85 12.15 34.57
CA ALA A 14 -5.94 11.69 33.52
C ALA A 14 -6.45 12.28 32.19
N ALA A 15 -5.60 13.06 31.52
CA ALA A 15 -5.88 13.47 30.15
C ALA A 15 -6.09 12.18 29.34
N SER A 16 -7.24 12.06 28.67
CA SER A 16 -7.58 10.86 27.91
C SER A 16 -6.52 10.64 26.83
N ALA A 17 -5.70 9.60 26.98
CA ALA A 17 -4.77 9.16 25.95
C ALA A 17 -5.53 9.04 24.62
N THR A 18 -5.06 9.75 23.60
CA THR A 18 -5.87 9.99 22.40
C THR A 18 -5.35 9.18 21.23
N LEU A 19 -6.07 8.10 20.89
CA LEU A 19 -5.89 7.40 19.61
C LEU A 19 -6.82 7.99 18.55
N THR A 20 -6.23 8.45 17.45
CA THR A 20 -6.96 8.96 16.28
C THR A 20 -6.57 8.20 15.02
N LEU A 21 -7.50 8.12 14.08
CA LEU A 21 -7.29 7.56 12.74
C LEU A 21 -7.82 8.58 11.72
N ASP A 22 -6.95 8.98 10.81
CA ASP A 22 -7.32 9.75 9.62
C ASP A 22 -7.63 8.80 8.45
N GLY A 23 -8.68 9.13 7.69
CA GLY A 23 -9.25 8.29 6.66
C GLY A 23 -10.45 7.45 7.11
N LYS A 24 -11.14 6.85 6.15
CA LYS A 24 -12.31 5.99 6.38
C LYS A 24 -11.92 4.53 6.19
N PRO A 25 -12.21 3.62 7.15
CA PRO A 25 -11.99 2.20 6.97
C PRO A 25 -12.81 1.67 5.79
N THR A 26 -12.15 1.34 4.69
CA THR A 26 -12.77 0.73 3.50
C THR A 26 -11.75 -0.17 2.80
N GLN A 27 -12.21 -1.19 2.10
CA GLN A 27 -11.32 -2.06 1.33
C GLN A 27 -10.45 -1.24 0.34
N GLY A 28 -9.16 -1.52 0.31
CA GLY A 28 -8.15 -0.79 -0.45
C GLY A 28 -7.59 0.46 0.25
N ALA A 29 -8.12 0.92 1.38
CA ALA A 29 -7.67 2.16 2.02
C ALA A 29 -6.42 2.00 2.88
N LEU A 30 -5.63 3.08 2.92
CA LEU A 30 -4.63 3.36 3.94
C LEU A 30 -5.22 4.38 4.94
N LEU A 31 -5.01 4.16 6.23
CA LEU A 31 -5.34 5.10 7.29
C LEU A 31 -4.06 5.47 8.02
N ILE A 32 -3.97 6.74 8.41
CA ILE A 32 -2.85 7.26 9.21
C ILE A 32 -3.35 7.43 10.63
N GLY A 33 -2.78 6.65 11.54
CA GLY A 33 -3.07 6.73 12.95
C GLY A 33 -2.11 7.65 13.70
N ARG A 34 -2.61 8.27 14.77
CA ARG A 34 -1.79 9.01 15.74
C ARG A 34 -2.17 8.59 17.15
N THR A 35 -1.17 8.40 17.99
CA THR A 35 -1.28 8.03 19.39
C THR A 35 -0.13 8.68 20.17
N GLU A 36 -0.08 8.45 21.48
CA GLU A 36 1.07 8.86 22.29
C GLU A 36 2.35 8.09 21.89
N PRO A 37 3.52 8.74 21.92
CA PRO A 37 4.80 8.05 21.77
C PRO A 37 4.93 6.85 22.71
N GLY A 38 5.40 5.72 22.18
CA GLY A 38 5.60 4.49 22.97
C GLY A 38 4.35 3.63 23.16
N THR A 39 3.17 4.04 22.66
CA THR A 39 2.00 3.16 22.59
C THR A 39 2.31 1.94 21.72
N ARG A 40 1.90 0.75 22.18
CA ARG A 40 1.88 -0.46 21.35
C ARG A 40 0.52 -0.59 20.69
N VAL A 41 0.50 -0.65 19.37
CA VAL A 41 -0.74 -0.77 18.59
C VAL A 41 -0.76 -2.12 17.86
N THR A 42 -1.92 -2.78 17.86
CA THR A 42 -2.18 -3.97 17.06
C THR A 42 -3.43 -3.81 16.21
N VAL A 43 -3.45 -4.45 15.04
CA VAL A 43 -4.63 -4.59 14.17
C VAL A 43 -4.85 -6.08 13.94
N ASP A 44 -6.00 -6.60 14.34
CA ASP A 44 -6.35 -8.02 14.31
C ASP A 44 -5.29 -8.93 14.99
N GLY A 45 -4.61 -8.39 16.00
CA GLY A 45 -3.55 -9.06 16.75
C GLY A 45 -2.14 -8.86 16.18
N ASP A 46 -2.01 -8.39 14.94
CA ASP A 46 -0.70 -8.08 14.33
C ASP A 46 -0.18 -6.73 14.83
N THR A 47 1.08 -6.69 15.29
CA THR A 47 1.71 -5.44 15.74
C THR A 47 2.00 -4.53 14.56
N VAL A 48 1.59 -3.27 14.66
CA VAL A 48 1.94 -2.23 13.69
C VAL A 48 3.09 -1.38 14.21
N ARG A 49 3.92 -0.87 13.30
CA ARG A 49 4.96 0.10 13.67
C ARG A 49 4.29 1.39 14.13
N VAL A 50 4.72 1.85 15.30
CA VAL A 50 4.44 3.20 15.81
C VAL A 50 5.76 3.95 15.81
N SER A 51 5.81 5.14 15.23
CA SER A 51 7.00 5.97 15.23
C SER A 51 7.29 6.57 16.60
N GLU A 52 8.46 7.19 16.74
CA GLU A 52 8.81 7.97 17.93
C GLU A 52 7.82 9.12 18.16
N GLY A 53 7.21 9.66 17.11
CA GLY A 53 6.17 10.68 17.17
C GLY A 53 4.75 10.14 17.35
N GLY A 54 4.57 8.82 17.53
CA GLY A 54 3.27 8.20 17.72
C GLY A 54 2.45 7.99 16.43
N VAL A 55 3.06 8.07 15.25
CA VAL A 55 2.39 7.83 13.96
C VAL A 55 2.42 6.34 13.63
N PHE A 56 1.32 5.80 13.12
CA PHE A 56 1.24 4.43 12.62
C PHE A 56 0.35 4.33 11.38
N LEU A 57 0.45 3.20 10.66
CA LEU A 57 -0.35 2.93 9.47
C LEU A 57 -1.29 1.74 9.67
N VAL A 58 -2.50 1.84 9.14
CA VAL A 58 -3.46 0.72 9.04
C VAL A 58 -3.89 0.60 7.59
N GLY A 59 -3.84 -0.61 7.02
CA GLY A 59 -4.17 -0.84 5.63
C GLY A 59 -5.19 -1.97 5.48
N PHE A 60 -6.25 -1.72 4.71
CA PHE A 60 -7.27 -2.72 4.41
C PHE A 60 -7.12 -3.18 2.96
N GLY A 61 -6.82 -4.46 2.74
CA GLY A 61 -6.73 -5.02 1.39
C GLY A 61 -8.08 -5.09 0.66
N ARG A 62 -8.05 -5.56 -0.59
CA ARG A 62 -9.21 -5.68 -1.47
C ARG A 62 -10.35 -6.49 -0.84
N ASP A 63 -9.98 -7.56 -0.16
CA ASP A 63 -10.88 -8.59 0.39
C ASP A 63 -10.85 -8.56 1.94
N ALA A 64 -10.59 -7.39 2.54
CA ALA A 64 -10.55 -7.23 3.99
C ALA A 64 -11.94 -7.50 4.62
N PRO A 65 -12.03 -8.19 5.77
CA PRO A 65 -13.31 -8.45 6.45
C PRO A 65 -14.07 -7.16 6.76
N ALA A 66 -15.38 -7.27 7.00
CA ALA A 66 -16.26 -6.13 7.30
C ALA A 66 -15.94 -5.45 8.64
N THR A 67 -15.18 -6.11 9.50
CA THR A 67 -14.70 -5.58 10.78
C THR A 67 -13.21 -5.87 10.94
N ALA A 68 -12.52 -4.97 11.64
CA ALA A 68 -11.14 -5.16 12.09
C ALA A 68 -11.02 -4.65 13.53
N LYS A 69 -10.20 -5.31 14.33
CA LYS A 69 -10.01 -4.97 15.73
C LYS A 69 -8.71 -4.19 15.90
N LEU A 70 -8.81 -2.93 16.33
CA LEU A 70 -7.68 -2.09 16.70
C LEU A 70 -7.51 -2.08 18.22
N GLU A 71 -6.31 -2.32 18.70
CA GLU A 71 -5.99 -2.22 20.13
C GLU A 71 -4.76 -1.34 20.34
N ALA A 72 -4.79 -0.57 21.42
CA ALA A 72 -3.68 0.24 21.89
C ALA A 72 -3.41 -0.06 23.37
N LEU A 73 -2.15 -0.30 23.70
CA LEU A 73 -1.62 -0.33 25.06
C LEU A 73 -0.74 0.90 25.24
N PHE A 74 -1.22 1.87 26.02
CA PHE A 74 -0.54 3.13 26.25
C PHE A 74 0.61 2.98 27.26
N PRO A 75 1.57 3.92 27.29
CA PRO A 75 2.70 3.87 28.22
C PRO A 75 2.31 3.86 29.70
N ASP A 76 1.17 4.46 30.07
CA ASP A 76 0.63 4.46 31.44
C ASP A 76 -0.03 3.13 31.85
N GLY A 77 -0.08 2.15 30.93
CA GLY A 77 -0.69 0.84 31.13
C GLY A 77 -2.18 0.78 30.81
N SER A 78 -2.82 1.91 30.50
CA SER A 78 -4.20 1.95 30.03
C SER A 78 -4.34 1.31 28.65
N ARG A 79 -5.56 0.87 28.32
CA ARG A 79 -5.86 0.18 27.06
C ARG A 79 -7.06 0.79 26.37
N GLU A 80 -6.98 0.91 25.06
CA GLU A 80 -8.12 1.19 24.20
C GLU A 80 -8.31 0.04 23.21
N GLN A 81 -9.57 -0.34 22.99
CA GLN A 81 -9.95 -1.28 21.95
C GLN A 81 -11.08 -0.66 21.12
N ARG A 82 -10.92 -0.71 19.79
CA ARG A 82 -11.89 -0.18 18.83
C ARG A 82 -12.19 -1.22 17.76
N GLU A 83 -13.46 -1.51 17.53
CA GLU A 83 -13.90 -2.23 16.34
C GLU A 83 -14.05 -1.22 15.18
N LEU A 84 -13.29 -1.43 14.12
CA LEU A 84 -13.34 -0.65 12.90
C LEU A 84 -14.32 -1.33 11.93
N ARG A 85 -15.37 -0.61 11.52
CA ARG A 85 -16.28 -1.07 10.45
C ARG A 85 -15.67 -0.77 9.09
N VAL A 86 -15.15 -1.79 8.43
CA VAL A 86 -14.48 -1.68 7.13
C VAL A 86 -15.54 -1.76 6.02
N ALA A 87 -15.80 -0.63 5.39
CA ALA A 87 -16.76 -0.55 4.28
C ALA A 87 -16.32 -1.45 3.12
N GLN A 88 -17.20 -2.38 2.77
CA GLN A 88 -17.02 -3.32 1.67
C GLN A 88 -17.22 -2.60 0.33
N ARG A 89 -16.45 -3.00 -0.69
CA ARG A 89 -16.51 -2.42 -2.04
C ARG A 89 -16.90 -3.47 -3.05
N SER A 90 -17.71 -3.07 -4.02
CA SER A 90 -17.92 -3.83 -5.25
C SER A 90 -16.82 -3.49 -6.25
N TYR A 91 -16.35 -4.50 -6.97
CA TYR A 91 -15.33 -4.33 -8.00
C TYR A 91 -15.83 -4.84 -9.34
N ASP A 92 -15.28 -4.28 -10.42
CA ASP A 92 -15.64 -4.67 -11.77
C ASP A 92 -15.20 -6.11 -12.06
N VAL A 93 -16.17 -6.98 -12.32
CA VAL A 93 -15.92 -8.39 -12.65
C VAL A 93 -16.36 -8.66 -14.08
N GLN A 94 -15.39 -8.91 -14.96
CA GLN A 94 -15.65 -9.27 -16.35
C GLN A 94 -15.65 -10.80 -16.50
N ARG A 95 -16.77 -11.36 -16.96
CA ARG A 95 -16.91 -12.78 -17.30
C ARG A 95 -16.79 -12.97 -18.81
N ILE A 96 -15.86 -13.82 -19.23
CA ILE A 96 -15.65 -14.15 -20.65
C ILE A 96 -15.62 -15.67 -20.76
N ASP A 97 -16.58 -16.23 -21.49
CA ASP A 97 -16.73 -17.66 -21.73
C ASP A 97 -16.50 -17.99 -23.21
N GLY A 98 -16.28 -19.27 -23.53
CA GLY A 98 -16.05 -19.73 -24.90
C GLY A 98 -14.64 -19.45 -25.44
N LEU A 99 -13.69 -19.05 -24.59
CA LEU A 99 -12.29 -18.85 -25.01
C LEU A 99 -11.63 -20.21 -25.34
N PRO A 100 -10.95 -20.36 -26.50
CA PRO A 100 -10.23 -21.58 -26.83
C PRO A 100 -9.20 -21.96 -25.74
N PRO A 101 -8.99 -23.25 -25.41
CA PRO A 101 -8.12 -23.67 -24.31
C PRO A 101 -6.61 -23.38 -24.45
N ARG A 102 -6.15 -22.64 -25.46
CA ARG A 102 -4.71 -22.57 -25.79
C ARG A 102 -3.96 -21.38 -25.15
N LYS A 103 -2.88 -21.76 -24.46
CA LYS A 103 -1.67 -21.02 -24.00
C LYS A 103 -1.81 -20.03 -22.84
N VAL A 104 -1.48 -20.47 -21.61
CA VAL A 104 -1.17 -19.55 -20.48
C VAL A 104 -0.24 -20.16 -19.39
N THR A 105 0.48 -21.26 -19.68
CA THR A 105 1.32 -21.93 -18.67
C THR A 105 2.80 -21.68 -18.98
N PRO A 106 3.56 -21.04 -18.08
CA PRO A 106 5.02 -20.89 -18.23
C PRO A 106 5.72 -22.26 -18.25
N SER A 107 6.90 -22.34 -18.88
CA SER A 107 7.76 -23.53 -18.82
C SER A 107 8.36 -23.73 -17.41
N GLU A 108 8.94 -24.89 -17.11
CA GLU A 108 9.64 -25.11 -15.84
C GLU A 108 10.81 -24.13 -15.63
N GLU A 109 11.53 -23.77 -16.70
CA GLU A 109 12.58 -22.76 -16.67
C GLU A 109 12.02 -21.37 -16.32
N ASP A 110 10.91 -20.98 -16.96
CA ASP A 110 10.20 -19.75 -16.62
C ASP A 110 9.75 -19.78 -15.15
N MET A 111 9.29 -20.93 -14.64
CA MET A 111 8.89 -21.07 -13.25
C MET A 111 10.06 -20.93 -12.26
N VAL A 112 11.29 -21.24 -12.65
CA VAL A 112 12.49 -20.94 -11.85
C VAL A 112 12.73 -19.43 -11.82
N ARG A 113 12.68 -18.75 -12.98
CA ARG A 113 12.83 -17.29 -13.08
C ARG A 113 11.75 -16.56 -12.27
N ILE A 114 10.48 -16.91 -12.48
CA ILE A 114 9.31 -16.34 -11.79
C ILE A 114 9.45 -16.47 -10.27
N ARG A 115 9.90 -17.62 -9.75
CA ARG A 115 10.09 -17.81 -8.31
C ARG A 115 11.17 -16.87 -7.74
N LYS A 116 12.28 -16.68 -8.46
CA LYS A 116 13.34 -15.74 -8.07
C LYS A 116 12.83 -14.30 -8.06
N GLU A 117 12.14 -13.87 -9.11
CA GLU A 117 11.56 -12.53 -9.23
C GLU A 117 10.53 -12.24 -8.13
N ILE A 118 9.66 -13.20 -7.81
CA ILE A 118 8.71 -13.10 -6.69
C ILE A 118 9.45 -12.90 -5.37
N ALA A 119 10.56 -13.60 -5.15
CA ALA A 119 11.36 -13.45 -3.94
C ALA A 119 11.99 -12.06 -3.83
N LEU A 120 12.49 -11.50 -4.94
CA LEU A 120 13.01 -10.13 -5.01
C LEU A 120 11.93 -9.11 -4.63
N VAL A 121 10.76 -9.19 -5.28
CA VAL A 121 9.63 -8.29 -4.99
C VAL A 121 9.15 -8.43 -3.55
N LYS A 122 9.10 -9.66 -3.01
CA LYS A 122 8.70 -9.90 -1.62
C LYS A 122 9.70 -9.27 -0.65
N LYS A 123 11.00 -9.42 -0.90
CA LYS A 123 12.07 -8.82 -0.07
C LYS A 123 12.01 -7.29 -0.10
N ALA A 124 11.83 -6.69 -1.28
CA ALA A 124 11.75 -5.24 -1.42
C ALA A 124 10.54 -4.63 -0.69
N ARG A 125 9.42 -5.37 -0.62
CA ARG A 125 8.18 -4.96 0.05
C ARG A 125 8.09 -5.34 1.54
N SER A 126 9.03 -6.12 2.06
CA SER A 126 9.04 -6.51 3.47
C SER A 126 9.86 -5.57 4.34
N ARG A 127 10.43 -4.51 3.77
CA ARG A 127 11.17 -3.50 4.53
C ARG A 127 10.19 -2.77 5.44
N ASP A 128 10.55 -2.65 6.70
CA ASP A 128 9.79 -1.89 7.70
C ASP A 128 10.79 -1.11 8.56
N ASP A 129 10.83 0.20 8.38
CA ASP A 129 11.74 1.10 9.09
C ASP A 129 11.03 2.37 9.56
N ALA A 130 11.75 3.18 10.35
CA ALA A 130 11.20 4.33 11.06
C ALA A 130 10.93 5.56 10.19
N ARG A 131 11.28 5.55 8.89
CA ARG A 131 11.04 6.72 8.02
C ARG A 131 9.55 7.01 7.89
N GLU A 132 9.23 8.29 7.80
CA GLU A 132 7.85 8.77 7.69
C GLU A 132 7.65 9.50 6.36
N ASP A 133 8.29 9.02 5.28
CA ASP A 133 8.30 9.67 3.97
C ASP A 133 6.87 9.83 3.38
N PHE A 134 5.91 9.06 3.90
CA PHE A 134 4.49 9.11 3.54
C PHE A 134 3.71 10.30 4.13
N LEU A 135 4.22 10.99 5.16
CA LEU A 135 3.46 12.02 5.88
C LEU A 135 3.15 13.27 5.05
N ALA A 136 3.95 13.55 4.01
CA ALA A 136 3.70 14.65 3.08
C ALA A 136 2.53 14.37 2.11
N GLY A 137 1.97 13.15 2.15
CA GLY A 137 0.93 12.71 1.23
C GLY A 137 1.47 12.26 -0.13
N PHE A 138 0.56 11.81 -0.99
CA PHE A 138 0.89 11.26 -2.30
C PHE A 138 0.38 12.14 -3.44
N ARG A 139 1.08 12.11 -4.58
CA ARG A 139 0.65 12.70 -5.85
C ARG A 139 0.58 11.63 -6.93
N TRP A 140 -0.22 11.89 -7.95
CA TRP A 140 -0.22 11.06 -9.15
C TRP A 140 1.19 11.01 -9.77
N PRO A 141 1.73 9.82 -10.09
CA PRO A 141 3.07 9.69 -10.67
C PRO A 141 3.12 10.21 -12.12
N LEU A 142 1.97 10.23 -12.81
CA LEU A 142 1.75 10.92 -14.07
C LEU A 142 0.25 11.20 -14.27
N LYS A 143 -0.07 12.09 -15.23
CA LYS A 143 -1.45 12.33 -15.67
C LYS A 143 -1.74 11.60 -16.97
N GLY A 144 -2.92 11.00 -17.08
CA GLY A 144 -3.37 10.28 -18.27
C GLY A 144 -4.72 9.62 -18.07
N ARG A 145 -5.23 8.94 -19.10
CA ARG A 145 -6.50 8.22 -18.99
C ARG A 145 -6.32 6.98 -18.14
N ILE A 146 -7.15 6.81 -17.10
CA ILE A 146 -7.20 5.57 -16.33
C ILE A 146 -7.75 4.44 -17.22
N SER A 147 -6.95 3.42 -17.47
CA SER A 147 -7.29 2.26 -18.31
C SER A 147 -7.59 0.98 -17.54
N GLY A 148 -7.30 0.97 -16.24
CA GLY A 148 -7.49 -0.17 -15.36
C GLY A 148 -7.58 0.30 -13.92
N VAL A 149 -8.52 -0.27 -13.17
CA VAL A 149 -8.83 0.15 -11.79
C VAL A 149 -8.57 -0.96 -10.79
N TYR A 150 -8.22 -0.55 -9.58
CA TYR A 150 -7.95 -1.43 -8.46
C TYR A 150 -9.15 -2.35 -8.18
N GLY A 151 -8.83 -3.61 -7.90
CA GLY A 151 -9.76 -4.66 -7.51
C GLY A 151 -10.57 -5.27 -8.65
N SER A 152 -10.51 -4.70 -9.86
CA SER A 152 -11.10 -5.29 -11.06
C SER A 152 -10.59 -6.72 -11.30
N GLN A 153 -11.43 -7.61 -11.85
CA GLN A 153 -11.10 -9.02 -11.99
C GLN A 153 -11.74 -9.64 -13.24
N ARG A 154 -10.99 -10.50 -13.92
CA ARG A 154 -11.53 -11.34 -15.01
C ARG A 154 -11.82 -12.74 -14.51
N ILE A 155 -12.93 -13.30 -14.98
CA ILE A 155 -13.27 -14.73 -14.86
C ILE A 155 -13.29 -15.26 -16.29
N LEU A 156 -12.38 -16.17 -16.61
CA LEU A 156 -12.20 -16.70 -17.96
C LEU A 156 -12.60 -18.17 -17.98
N ASN A 157 -13.63 -18.54 -18.75
CA ASN A 157 -14.22 -19.89 -18.77
C ASN A 157 -14.50 -20.40 -17.34
N GLY A 158 -15.24 -19.61 -16.56
CA GLY A 158 -15.56 -19.90 -15.16
C GLY A 158 -14.38 -19.84 -14.16
N LYS A 159 -13.14 -19.62 -14.59
CA LYS A 159 -11.96 -19.58 -13.70
C LYS A 159 -11.57 -18.14 -13.33
N PRO A 160 -11.65 -17.75 -12.05
CA PRO A 160 -11.22 -16.42 -11.62
C PRO A 160 -9.71 -16.23 -11.85
N ARG A 161 -9.34 -15.08 -12.41
CA ARG A 161 -7.95 -14.64 -12.52
C ARG A 161 -7.61 -13.74 -11.35
N ARG A 162 -6.32 -13.45 -11.17
CA ARG A 162 -5.88 -12.54 -10.12
C ARG A 162 -6.53 -11.16 -10.33
N PRO A 163 -7.07 -10.53 -9.27
CA PRO A 163 -7.50 -9.16 -9.34
C PRO A 163 -6.36 -8.22 -9.74
N HIS A 164 -6.72 -7.09 -10.32
CA HIS A 164 -5.80 -5.99 -10.57
C HIS A 164 -5.55 -5.26 -9.25
N PHE A 165 -4.29 -5.19 -8.80
CA PHE A 165 -3.90 -4.60 -7.52
C PHE A 165 -3.19 -3.25 -7.68
N GLY A 166 -3.56 -2.51 -8.73
CA GLY A 166 -3.00 -1.22 -9.09
C GLY A 166 -4.01 -0.34 -9.78
N VAL A 167 -3.52 0.79 -10.28
CA VAL A 167 -4.21 1.64 -11.24
C VAL A 167 -3.36 1.71 -12.50
N ASP A 168 -3.99 1.50 -13.65
CA ASP A 168 -3.33 1.63 -14.95
C ASP A 168 -3.60 3.01 -15.51
N ILE A 169 -2.55 3.72 -15.89
CA ILE A 169 -2.64 5.03 -16.52
C ILE A 169 -2.03 4.93 -17.92
N ALA A 170 -2.90 5.04 -18.93
CA ALA A 170 -2.49 4.95 -20.33
C ALA A 170 -1.71 6.20 -20.74
N ALA A 171 -0.49 5.98 -21.24
CA ALA A 171 0.40 7.00 -21.76
C ALA A 171 1.36 6.40 -22.79
N PRO A 172 1.90 7.18 -23.75
CA PRO A 172 2.90 6.69 -24.69
C PRO A 172 4.17 6.16 -23.99
N VAL A 173 4.83 5.19 -24.63
CA VAL A 173 6.18 4.74 -24.22
C VAL A 173 7.13 5.94 -24.14
N GLY A 174 7.96 6.01 -23.10
CA GLY A 174 8.87 7.13 -22.86
C GLY A 174 8.28 8.27 -22.01
N THR A 175 6.98 8.24 -21.70
CA THR A 175 6.38 9.26 -20.82
C THR A 175 6.99 9.17 -19.42
N LEU A 176 7.44 10.30 -18.86
CA LEU A 176 8.05 10.33 -17.54
C LEU A 176 7.06 9.92 -16.44
N VAL A 177 7.56 9.08 -15.54
CA VAL A 177 6.94 8.67 -14.28
C VAL A 177 7.69 9.39 -13.16
N HIS A 178 6.96 10.05 -12.27
CA HIS A 178 7.54 10.78 -11.14
C HIS A 178 7.25 10.06 -9.81
N SER A 179 8.13 10.25 -8.82
CA SER A 179 7.92 9.69 -7.49
C SER A 179 6.66 10.29 -6.84
N PRO A 180 5.70 9.48 -6.38
CA PRO A 180 4.44 9.97 -5.83
C PRO A 180 4.61 10.52 -4.41
N ALA A 181 5.69 10.17 -3.71
CA ALA A 181 6.08 10.66 -2.39
C ALA A 181 7.60 10.57 -2.25
N ASP A 182 8.15 11.08 -1.15
CA ASP A 182 9.56 10.84 -0.80
C ASP A 182 9.78 9.33 -0.57
N GLY A 183 11.01 8.84 -0.75
CA GLY A 183 11.27 7.43 -0.50
C GLY A 183 12.69 6.96 -0.77
N LEU A 184 12.88 5.66 -0.59
CA LEU A 184 14.10 4.92 -0.87
C LEU A 184 13.82 3.89 -1.95
N VAL A 185 14.61 3.86 -3.01
CA VAL A 185 14.51 2.83 -4.05
C VAL A 185 15.02 1.50 -3.49
N THR A 186 14.13 0.49 -3.42
CA THR A 186 14.43 -0.83 -2.84
C THR A 186 14.49 -1.96 -3.85
N LEU A 187 14.04 -1.73 -5.08
CA LEU A 187 14.19 -2.67 -6.19
C LEU A 187 14.21 -1.93 -7.52
N THR A 188 15.16 -2.27 -8.38
CA THR A 188 15.14 -1.94 -9.79
C THR A 188 15.40 -3.21 -10.59
N HIS A 189 14.54 -3.52 -11.56
CA HIS A 189 14.70 -4.70 -12.39
C HIS A 189 14.23 -4.42 -13.81
N GLU A 190 15.08 -4.60 -14.81
CA GLU A 190 14.81 -4.15 -16.18
C GLU A 190 13.78 -5.01 -16.92
N ASP A 191 13.76 -6.32 -16.67
CA ASP A 191 12.86 -7.24 -17.38
C ASP A 191 12.43 -8.39 -16.47
N MET A 192 11.39 -8.19 -15.65
CA MET A 192 10.75 -9.30 -14.95
C MET A 192 9.75 -10.01 -15.86
N PHE A 193 9.59 -11.32 -15.72
CA PHE A 193 8.76 -12.14 -16.62
C PHE A 193 7.33 -11.61 -16.80
N PHE A 194 6.66 -11.24 -15.70
CA PHE A 194 5.30 -10.71 -15.76
C PHE A 194 5.24 -9.19 -15.77
N SER A 195 6.04 -8.53 -14.93
CA SER A 195 5.96 -7.09 -14.72
C SER A 195 6.87 -6.28 -15.65
N GLY A 196 7.76 -6.91 -16.41
CA GLY A 196 8.74 -6.18 -17.22
C GLY A 196 9.63 -5.30 -16.34
N GLY A 197 9.96 -4.11 -16.84
CA GLY A 197 10.64 -3.07 -16.07
C GLY A 197 9.87 -2.78 -14.78
N THR A 198 10.51 -3.03 -13.64
CA THR A 198 9.91 -3.00 -12.30
C THR A 198 10.75 -2.14 -11.37
N LEU A 199 10.11 -1.13 -10.77
CA LEU A 199 10.68 -0.24 -9.76
C LEU A 199 9.84 -0.32 -8.48
N ILE A 200 10.49 -0.44 -7.32
CA ILE A 200 9.85 -0.35 -6.00
C ILE A 200 10.51 0.75 -5.18
N ILE A 201 9.67 1.62 -4.62
CA ILE A 201 10.07 2.69 -3.71
C ILE A 201 9.41 2.43 -2.37
N ASP A 202 10.22 2.37 -1.32
CA ASP A 202 9.77 2.26 0.07
C ASP A 202 9.67 3.64 0.72
N HIS A 203 8.50 3.92 1.26
CA HIS A 203 8.11 5.19 1.89
C HIS A 203 8.19 5.14 3.44
N GLY A 204 8.74 4.05 3.99
CA GLY A 204 8.80 3.79 5.44
C GLY A 204 7.56 3.08 5.99
N HIS A 205 7.66 2.56 7.21
CA HIS A 205 6.59 1.84 7.93
C HIS A 205 5.93 0.69 7.12
N GLY A 206 6.69 0.06 6.22
CA GLY A 206 6.18 -1.00 5.35
C GLY A 206 5.33 -0.53 4.17
N LEU A 207 5.19 0.77 3.96
CA LEU A 207 4.46 1.35 2.84
C LEU A 207 5.36 1.48 1.61
N SER A 208 4.92 0.94 0.46
CA SER A 208 5.71 0.97 -0.77
C SER A 208 4.86 1.20 -2.02
N SER A 209 5.42 1.97 -2.96
CA SER A 209 4.96 2.06 -4.34
C SER A 209 5.65 1.00 -5.20
N THR A 210 4.94 0.44 -6.17
CA THR A 210 5.49 -0.41 -7.23
C THR A 210 5.04 0.12 -8.58
N PHE A 211 5.98 0.27 -9.50
CA PHE A 211 5.76 0.70 -10.88
C PHE A 211 6.23 -0.41 -11.80
N ILE A 212 5.37 -0.84 -12.72
CA ILE A 212 5.69 -1.95 -13.62
C ILE A 212 5.41 -1.58 -15.08
N HIS A 213 5.84 -2.47 -15.97
CA HIS A 213 5.76 -2.36 -17.43
C HIS A 213 6.64 -1.24 -17.99
N LEU A 214 7.64 -0.81 -17.23
CA LEU A 214 8.48 0.34 -17.53
C LEU A 214 9.37 0.10 -18.76
N ASN A 215 9.64 1.19 -19.50
CA ASN A 215 10.57 1.20 -20.62
C ASN A 215 12.01 1.44 -20.14
N ALA A 216 12.16 2.36 -19.19
CA ALA A 216 13.43 2.73 -18.59
C ALA A 216 13.22 3.02 -17.10
N ILE A 217 14.25 2.74 -16.29
CA ILE A 217 14.32 3.11 -14.88
C ILE A 217 15.44 4.14 -14.77
N LEU A 218 15.14 5.32 -14.22
CA LEU A 218 16.04 6.49 -14.19
C LEU A 218 16.80 6.63 -12.86
N VAL A 219 16.55 5.71 -11.93
CA VAL A 219 17.13 5.64 -10.58
C VAL A 219 17.68 4.25 -10.32
N LYS A 220 18.51 4.09 -9.28
CA LYS A 220 19.09 2.79 -8.88
C LYS A 220 18.69 2.42 -7.45
N GLU A 221 18.79 1.13 -7.13
CA GLU A 221 18.63 0.66 -5.75
C GLU A 221 19.54 1.44 -4.78
N GLY A 222 18.96 1.87 -3.66
CA GLY A 222 19.64 2.68 -2.65
C GLY A 222 19.47 4.19 -2.83
N ASP A 223 18.97 4.67 -3.96
CA ASP A 223 18.74 6.10 -4.15
C ASP A 223 17.61 6.63 -3.26
N ARG A 224 17.79 7.85 -2.73
CA ARG A 224 16.74 8.64 -2.11
C ARG A 224 16.09 9.50 -3.18
N VAL A 225 14.77 9.47 -3.25
CA VAL A 225 13.97 10.28 -4.17
C VAL A 225 13.01 11.16 -3.39
N ARG A 226 12.70 12.32 -3.95
CA ARG A 226 11.70 13.26 -3.45
C ARG A 226 10.42 13.15 -4.29
N GLN A 227 9.30 13.52 -3.69
CA GLN A 227 8.04 13.65 -4.41
C GLN A 227 8.21 14.56 -5.63
N GLY A 228 7.87 14.04 -6.82
CA GLY A 228 8.00 14.76 -8.09
C GLY A 228 9.31 14.51 -8.84
N ASP A 229 10.30 13.81 -8.27
CA ASP A 229 11.51 13.45 -9.00
C ASP A 229 11.17 12.49 -10.16
N PRO A 230 11.79 12.62 -11.35
CA PRO A 230 11.64 11.65 -12.42
C PRO A 230 12.35 10.34 -12.04
N ILE A 231 11.63 9.21 -12.10
CA ILE A 231 12.11 7.92 -11.61
C ILE A 231 12.12 6.83 -12.68
N ALA A 232 11.28 6.95 -13.71
CA ALA A 232 11.14 5.95 -14.75
C ALA A 232 10.44 6.53 -15.99
N GLU A 233 10.34 5.71 -17.02
CA GLU A 233 9.52 5.96 -18.20
C GLU A 233 8.48 4.86 -18.39
N VAL A 234 7.27 5.28 -18.78
CA VAL A 234 6.20 4.38 -19.19
C VAL A 234 6.69 3.48 -20.32
N GLY A 235 6.32 2.21 -20.27
CA GLY A 235 6.65 1.24 -21.31
C GLY A 235 5.48 0.32 -21.64
N ALA A 236 5.85 -0.80 -22.27
CA ALA A 236 4.96 -1.90 -22.59
C ALA A 236 5.67 -3.25 -22.40
N THR A 237 6.53 -3.34 -21.39
CA THR A 237 7.37 -4.52 -21.11
C THR A 237 6.67 -5.55 -20.22
N GLY A 238 7.13 -6.79 -20.22
CA GLY A 238 6.47 -7.89 -19.52
C GLY A 238 5.18 -8.32 -20.21
N ARG A 239 4.16 -8.70 -19.43
CA ARG A 239 2.90 -9.24 -19.96
C ARG A 239 1.79 -8.19 -20.00
N VAL A 240 1.77 -7.40 -21.07
CA VAL A 240 0.78 -6.34 -21.32
C VAL A 240 0.24 -6.33 -22.74
N SER A 241 -0.89 -5.64 -22.96
CA SER A 241 -1.51 -5.48 -24.29
C SER A 241 -1.29 -4.10 -24.92
N GLY A 242 -0.62 -3.18 -24.23
CA GLY A 242 -0.31 -1.85 -24.74
C GLY A 242 0.36 -0.95 -23.70
N PRO A 243 0.86 0.23 -24.11
CA PRO A 243 1.60 1.13 -23.23
C PRO A 243 0.76 1.73 -22.10
N HIS A 244 1.22 1.58 -20.87
CA HIS A 244 0.64 2.19 -19.66
C HIS A 244 1.62 2.10 -18.49
N LEU A 245 1.38 2.93 -17.48
CA LEU A 245 1.93 2.71 -16.13
C LEU A 245 0.94 1.89 -15.33
N ASP A 246 1.36 0.75 -14.76
CA ASP A 246 0.65 0.13 -13.64
C ASP A 246 1.36 0.56 -12.34
N TRP A 247 0.65 1.36 -11.55
CA TRP A 247 1.11 1.83 -10.24
C TRP A 247 0.35 1.11 -9.13
N ARG A 248 1.08 0.56 -8.16
CA ARG A 248 0.53 -0.21 -7.03
C ARG A 248 1.02 0.34 -5.70
N MET A 249 0.13 0.33 -4.71
CA MET A 249 0.46 0.67 -3.33
C MET A 249 0.36 -0.56 -2.44
N ASN A 250 1.27 -0.67 -1.46
CA ASN A 250 1.31 -1.80 -0.56
C ASN A 250 1.68 -1.37 0.85
N LEU A 251 0.94 -1.85 1.85
CA LEU A 251 1.38 -1.84 3.24
C LEU A 251 1.72 -3.27 3.63
N LEU A 252 3.02 -3.60 3.59
CA LEU A 252 3.52 -4.97 3.75
C LEU A 252 2.75 -5.95 2.85
N GLY A 253 2.01 -6.90 3.44
CA GLY A 253 1.20 -7.88 2.73
C GLY A 253 -0.06 -7.31 2.06
N ASN A 254 -0.57 -6.17 2.53
CA ASN A 254 -1.83 -5.59 2.06
C ASN A 254 -1.63 -4.82 0.77
N ARG A 255 -2.40 -5.15 -0.27
CA ARG A 255 -2.48 -4.40 -1.54
C ARG A 255 -3.51 -3.30 -1.39
N LEU A 256 -3.13 -2.05 -1.64
CA LEU A 256 -3.96 -0.87 -1.43
C LEU A 256 -4.34 -0.24 -2.76
N ASP A 257 -5.44 0.52 -2.77
CA ASP A 257 -5.93 1.25 -3.92
C ASP A 257 -5.20 2.60 -4.03
N PRO A 258 -4.31 2.80 -5.02
CA PRO A 258 -3.56 4.05 -5.15
C PRO A 258 -4.47 5.28 -5.28
N GLN A 259 -5.66 5.12 -5.87
CA GLN A 259 -6.58 6.23 -6.12
C GLN A 259 -7.14 6.83 -4.82
N LEU A 260 -7.23 6.03 -3.74
CA LEU A 260 -7.66 6.52 -2.44
C LEU A 260 -6.60 7.40 -1.75
N LEU A 261 -5.34 7.34 -2.18
CA LEU A 261 -4.24 8.13 -1.60
C LEU A 261 -4.06 9.49 -2.27
N VAL A 262 -4.48 9.64 -3.53
CA VAL A 262 -4.24 10.84 -4.35
C VAL A 262 -5.52 11.58 -4.76
N GLY A 263 -6.69 10.98 -4.50
CA GLY A 263 -7.97 11.55 -4.90
C GLY A 263 -8.20 11.55 -6.42
N PRO A 264 -9.25 12.24 -6.90
CA PRO A 264 -9.56 12.28 -8.32
C PRO A 264 -8.42 12.94 -9.10
N MET A 265 -8.08 12.39 -10.26
CA MET A 265 -7.16 13.03 -11.19
C MET A 265 -7.86 14.26 -11.78
N VAL A 266 -7.49 15.45 -11.31
CA VAL A 266 -8.01 16.72 -11.84
C VAL A 266 -7.35 17.00 -13.20
N PRO A 267 -8.11 17.37 -14.24
CA PRO A 267 -7.59 17.75 -15.56
C PRO A 267 -6.40 18.72 -15.45
#